data_AF-A0A2D5H3B0-F1
#
_entry.id   AF-A0A2D5H3B0-F1
#
_cell.length_a   1.000
_cell.length_b   1.000
_cell.length_c   1.000
_cell.angle_alpha   90.00
_cell.angle_beta   90.00
_cell.angle_gamma   90.00
#
_symmetry.space_group_name_H-M   'P 1'
#
loop_
_entity.id
_entity.type
_entity.pdbx_description
1 polymer ?
#
loop_
_entity_poly.entity_id
_entity_poly.type
_entity_poly.pdbx_seq_one_letter_code
_entity_poly.pdbx_strand_id
1 'polypeptide(L)'
;MNRLLQIFNVALVYLLLAAPLSAELTRFEITARDPFADGHKFGTVGEYERIKGRVYYELDPDLPQNQNVVDLKLAPRNQRGRVELSADLLILAPKDLSKGNGALLYDVNNRGNLTALRMINFASGGNDPKTLKQAGD
;
A
#
# COMPACT_ATOMS: atom_id res chain seq x y z
N MET A 1 -30.64 -29.37 23.28
CA MET A 1 -31.02 -27.94 23.31
C MET A 1 -29.88 -27.02 23.73
N ASN A 2 -28.97 -27.41 24.64
CA ASN A 2 -27.93 -26.51 25.17
C ASN A 2 -26.74 -26.21 24.23
N ARG A 3 -26.39 -27.11 23.29
CA ARG A 3 -25.22 -26.89 22.40
C ARG A 3 -25.42 -25.73 21.41
N LEU A 4 -26.61 -25.59 20.83
CA LEU A 4 -26.93 -24.47 19.92
C LEU A 4 -26.92 -23.14 20.66
N LEU A 5 -27.47 -23.11 21.89
CA LEU A 5 -27.45 -21.92 22.74
C LEU A 5 -26.02 -21.54 23.15
N GLN A 6 -25.18 -22.53 23.47
CA GLN A 6 -23.76 -22.32 23.78
C GLN A 6 -22.98 -21.76 22.59
N ILE A 7 -23.17 -22.30 21.38
CA ILE A 7 -22.52 -21.80 20.17
C ILE A 7 -22.94 -20.35 19.88
N PHE A 8 -24.24 -20.06 20.01
CA PHE A 8 -24.78 -18.71 19.83
C PHE A 8 -24.17 -17.72 20.83
N ASN A 9 -24.11 -18.08 22.11
CA ASN A 9 -23.51 -17.24 23.15
C ASN A 9 -22.01 -17.00 22.93
N VAL A 10 -21.27 -18.02 22.51
CA VAL A 10 -19.83 -17.87 22.18
C VAL A 10 -19.64 -16.95 20.98
N ALA A 11 -20.40 -17.13 19.90
CA ALA A 11 -20.33 -16.27 18.72
C ALA A 11 -20.68 -14.81 19.06
N LEU A 12 -21.70 -14.60 19.89
CA LEU A 12 -22.10 -13.27 20.35
C LEU A 12 -21.00 -12.58 21.18
N VAL A 13 -20.32 -13.32 22.05
CA VAL A 13 -19.17 -12.80 22.83
C VAL A 13 -18.01 -12.42 21.90
N TYR A 14 -17.70 -13.22 20.88
CA TYR A 14 -16.66 -12.86 19.90
C TYR A 14 -17.01 -11.62 19.07
N LEU A 15 -18.28 -11.47 18.67
CA LEU A 15 -18.76 -10.27 17.99
C LEU A 15 -18.68 -9.02 18.87
N LEU A 16 -18.96 -9.14 20.18
CA LEU A 16 -18.86 -8.04 21.14
C LEU A 16 -17.42 -7.67 21.50
N LEU A 17 -16.46 -8.59 21.35
CA LEU A 17 -15.02 -8.36 21.59
C LEU A 17 -14.24 -7.92 20.34
N ALA A 18 -14.87 -7.88 19.17
CA ALA A 18 -14.23 -7.42 17.95
C ALA A 18 -14.04 -5.90 17.98
N ALA A 19 -12.83 -5.44 18.26
CA ALA A 19 -12.46 -4.03 18.12
C ALA A 19 -12.11 -3.72 16.65
N PRO A 20 -12.57 -2.58 16.09
CA PRO A 20 -12.12 -2.15 14.77
C PRO A 20 -10.63 -1.83 14.83
N LEU A 21 -9.84 -2.49 13.97
CA LEU A 21 -8.46 -2.12 13.76
C LEU A 21 -8.44 -1.00 12.70
N SER A 22 -8.13 0.22 13.12
CA SER A 22 -7.89 1.30 12.16
C SER A 22 -6.44 1.22 11.69
N ALA A 23 -6.23 1.21 10.38
CA ALA A 23 -4.93 1.53 9.84
C ALA A 23 -4.61 3.00 10.18
N GLU A 24 -3.33 3.31 10.42
CA GLU A 24 -2.87 4.68 10.66
C GLU A 24 -2.89 5.55 9.39
N LEU A 25 -3.31 4.97 8.25
CA LEU A 25 -3.54 5.68 6.99
C LEU A 25 -4.80 6.54 7.10
N THR A 26 -4.64 7.85 6.96
CA THR A 26 -5.75 8.81 7.08
C THR A 26 -6.25 9.32 5.75
N ARG A 27 -5.42 9.29 4.70
CA ARG A 27 -5.82 9.72 3.36
C ARG A 27 -5.00 9.05 2.27
N PHE A 28 -5.68 8.73 1.18
CA PHE A 28 -5.10 8.27 -0.08
C PHE A 28 -5.44 9.28 -1.17
N GLU A 29 -4.44 9.86 -1.80
CA GLU A 29 -4.60 10.89 -2.83
C GLU A 29 -3.97 10.40 -4.13
N ILE A 30 -4.79 10.20 -5.17
CA ILE A 30 -4.31 9.91 -6.52
C ILE A 30 -4.11 11.23 -7.24
N THR A 31 -2.88 11.49 -7.69
CA THR A 31 -2.51 12.74 -8.36
C THR A 31 -2.40 12.58 -9.87
N ALA A 32 -2.12 11.37 -10.37
CA ALA A 32 -2.09 11.10 -11.80
C ALA A 32 -2.38 9.62 -12.13
N ARG A 33 -2.92 9.40 -13.33
CA ARG A 33 -3.07 8.09 -13.97
C ARG A 33 -2.69 8.21 -15.43
N ASP A 34 -1.65 7.49 -15.84
CA ASP A 34 -1.10 7.56 -17.19
C ASP A 34 -0.87 6.15 -17.76
N PRO A 35 -0.97 5.93 -19.08
CA PRO A 35 -0.55 4.67 -19.69
C PRO A 35 0.91 4.34 -19.34
N PHE A 36 1.19 3.08 -19.00
CA PHE A 36 2.56 2.59 -18.86
C PHE A 36 3.07 2.08 -20.20
N ALA A 37 4.36 2.30 -20.48
CA ALA A 37 5.04 1.83 -21.68
C ALA A 37 4.30 2.23 -22.97
N ASP A 38 3.78 3.46 -23.02
CA ASP A 38 3.00 4.00 -24.14
C ASP A 38 1.81 3.12 -24.56
N GLY A 39 1.20 2.40 -23.60
CA GLY A 39 0.07 1.50 -23.88
C GLY A 39 0.50 0.15 -24.47
N HIS A 40 1.76 -0.26 -24.27
CA HIS A 40 2.20 -1.59 -24.65
C HIS A 40 1.37 -2.67 -23.96
N LYS A 41 1.05 -3.74 -24.71
CA LYS A 41 0.29 -4.89 -24.21
C LYS A 41 1.24 -5.97 -23.72
N PHE A 42 1.15 -6.32 -22.45
CA PHE A 42 1.89 -7.41 -21.84
C PHE A 42 1.05 -8.68 -21.90
N GLY A 43 1.35 -9.58 -22.84
CA GLY A 43 0.67 -10.87 -22.99
C GLY A 43 -0.86 -10.75 -23.03
N THR A 44 -1.53 -11.65 -22.31
CA THR A 44 -3.01 -11.72 -22.25
C THR A 44 -3.63 -10.75 -21.25
N VAL A 45 -2.86 -10.27 -20.25
CA VAL A 45 -3.33 -9.30 -19.25
C VAL A 45 -3.56 -7.92 -19.87
N GLY A 46 -2.78 -7.56 -20.90
CA GLY A 46 -3.00 -6.36 -21.71
C GLY A 46 -2.19 -5.16 -21.25
N GLU A 47 -2.76 -3.96 -21.41
CA GLU A 47 -2.10 -2.69 -21.07
C GLU A 47 -2.00 -2.51 -19.56
N TYR A 48 -0.96 -1.81 -19.12
CA TYR A 48 -0.82 -1.36 -17.73
C TYR A 48 -0.98 0.16 -17.66
N GLU A 49 -1.43 0.64 -16.50
CA GLU A 49 -1.43 2.04 -16.13
C GLU A 49 -0.45 2.29 -14.98
N ARG A 50 0.06 3.51 -14.92
CA ARG A 50 0.79 4.07 -13.80
C ARG A 50 -0.17 4.89 -12.96
N ILE A 51 -0.31 4.56 -11.69
CA ILE A 51 -1.13 5.33 -10.74
C ILE A 51 -0.17 5.99 -9.76
N LYS A 52 -0.10 7.32 -9.79
CA LYS A 52 0.75 8.12 -8.90
C LYS A 52 -0.09 8.81 -7.84
N GLY A 53 0.48 8.99 -6.66
CA GLY A 53 -0.23 9.62 -5.57
C GLY A 53 0.61 9.91 -4.35
N ARG A 54 -0.08 10.30 -3.29
CA ARG A 54 0.47 10.48 -1.95
C ARG A 54 -0.43 9.84 -0.92
N VAL A 55 0.18 9.16 0.04
CA VAL A 55 -0.49 8.54 1.18
C VAL A 55 -0.12 9.30 2.45
N TYR A 56 -1.10 9.51 3.31
CA TYR A 56 -0.96 10.26 4.55
C TYR A 56 -1.26 9.36 5.74
N TYR A 57 -0.48 9.49 6.80
CA TYR A 57 -0.63 8.71 8.03
C TYR A 57 -0.52 9.57 9.27
N GLU A 58 -1.08 9.06 10.37
CA GLU A 58 -1.03 9.67 11.69
C GLU A 58 -0.65 8.65 12.76
N LEU A 59 0.60 8.69 13.21
CA LEU A 59 1.09 7.73 14.21
C LEU A 59 0.84 8.21 15.63
N ASP A 60 0.47 7.27 16.49
CA ASP A 60 0.56 7.44 17.94
C ASP A 60 2.03 7.27 18.38
N PRO A 61 2.70 8.31 18.88
CA PRO A 61 4.08 8.18 19.37
C PRO A 61 4.19 7.39 20.67
N ASP A 62 3.09 7.20 21.40
CA ASP A 62 3.07 6.54 22.70
C ASP A 62 2.69 5.05 22.60
N LEU A 63 2.14 4.62 21.45
CA LEU A 63 1.84 3.22 21.13
C LEU A 63 3.13 2.36 21.16
N PRO A 64 3.16 1.22 21.91
CA PRO A 64 4.36 0.40 22.07
C PRO A 64 5.04 -0.01 20.75
N GLN A 65 4.25 -0.32 19.72
CA GLN A 65 4.72 -0.72 18.38
C GLN A 65 5.51 0.39 17.68
N ASN A 66 5.18 1.65 17.97
CA ASN A 66 5.79 2.82 17.37
C ASN A 66 7.01 3.32 18.15
N GLN A 67 7.26 2.82 19.37
CA GLN A 67 8.37 3.28 20.22
C GLN A 67 9.76 2.92 19.68
N ASN A 68 9.84 1.96 18.76
CA ASN A 68 11.08 1.62 18.07
C ASN A 68 11.45 2.62 16.96
N VAL A 69 10.54 3.52 16.60
CA VAL A 69 10.82 4.58 15.62
C VAL A 69 11.58 5.69 16.33
N VAL A 70 12.85 5.84 15.96
CA VAL A 70 13.75 6.87 16.51
C VAL A 70 13.12 8.26 16.31
N ASP A 71 13.21 9.09 17.34
CA ASP A 71 12.72 10.48 17.40
C ASP A 71 11.22 10.69 17.17
N LEU A 72 10.41 9.63 17.01
CA LEU A 72 8.98 9.79 16.81
C LEU A 72 8.30 10.55 17.96
N LYS A 73 8.75 10.32 19.20
CA LYS A 73 8.24 11.04 20.38
C LYS A 73 8.61 12.53 20.40
N LEU A 74 9.64 12.93 19.67
CA LEU A 74 10.12 14.30 19.55
C LEU A 74 9.47 15.05 18.39
N ALA A 75 8.80 14.35 17.48
CA ALA A 75 8.17 14.95 16.32
C ALA A 75 6.98 15.85 16.71
N PRO A 76 6.70 16.92 15.94
CA PRO A 76 5.50 17.73 16.12
C PRO A 76 4.23 16.89 16.08
N ARG A 77 3.28 17.22 16.95
CA ARG A 77 1.99 16.54 17.04
C ARG A 77 0.87 17.45 16.57
N ASN A 78 -0.12 16.89 15.88
CA ASN A 78 -1.33 17.60 15.50
C ASN A 78 -2.28 17.80 16.71
N GLN A 79 -3.43 18.43 16.48
CA GLN A 79 -4.42 18.71 17.54
C GLN A 79 -4.98 17.45 18.21
N ARG A 80 -4.84 16.27 17.57
CA ARG A 80 -5.22 14.97 18.13
C ARG A 80 -4.07 14.29 18.88
N GLY A 81 -2.92 14.95 19.02
CA GLY A 81 -1.73 14.39 19.67
C GLY A 81 -0.98 13.37 18.81
N ARG A 82 -1.26 13.28 17.51
CA ARG A 82 -0.65 12.32 16.57
C ARG A 82 0.46 12.96 15.76
N VAL A 83 1.44 12.16 15.35
CA VAL A 83 2.51 12.59 14.43
C VAL A 83 2.05 12.38 12.99
N GLU A 84 2.06 13.44 12.19
CA GLU A 84 1.65 13.41 10.78
C GLU A 84 2.82 13.09 9.86
N LEU A 85 2.62 12.16 8.92
CA LEU A 85 3.61 11.79 7.92
C LEU A 85 2.93 11.52 6.58
N SER A 86 3.73 11.51 5.51
CA SER A 86 3.25 11.11 4.20
C SER A 86 4.35 10.47 3.37
N ALA A 87 3.94 9.62 2.42
CA ALA A 87 4.83 8.94 1.50
C ALA A 87 4.28 9.04 0.07
N ASP A 88 5.19 9.06 -0.90
CA ASP A 88 4.81 8.99 -2.31
C ASP A 88 4.35 7.58 -2.67
N LEU A 89 3.42 7.51 -3.63
CA LEU A 89 2.85 6.28 -4.13
C LEU A 89 3.07 6.17 -5.63
N LEU A 90 3.54 5.00 -6.07
CA LEU A 90 3.49 4.58 -7.46
C LEU A 90 3.00 3.13 -7.53
N ILE A 91 1.94 2.90 -8.30
CA ILE A 91 1.42 1.57 -8.60
C ILE A 91 1.49 1.35 -10.12
N LEU A 92 1.99 0.19 -10.53
CA LEU A 92 1.77 -0.34 -11.88
C LEU A 92 0.65 -1.38 -11.79
N ALA A 93 -0.46 -1.13 -12.46
CA ALA A 93 -1.63 -2.00 -12.43
C ALA A 93 -2.09 -2.34 -13.86
N PRO A 94 -2.65 -3.54 -14.10
CA PRO A 94 -3.40 -3.79 -15.32
C PRO A 94 -4.48 -2.73 -15.49
N LYS A 95 -4.60 -2.17 -16.69
CA LYS A 95 -5.65 -1.19 -17.02
C LYS A 95 -7.05 -1.82 -16.91
N ASP A 96 -7.15 -3.11 -17.19
CA ASP A 96 -8.31 -3.94 -16.84
C ASP A 96 -7.96 -4.78 -15.61
N LEU A 97 -8.39 -4.30 -14.43
CA LEU A 97 -8.11 -4.94 -13.15
C LEU A 97 -8.69 -6.36 -13.03
N SER A 98 -9.72 -6.71 -13.83
CA SER A 98 -10.29 -8.06 -13.82
C SER A 98 -9.32 -9.12 -14.36
N LYS A 99 -8.26 -8.69 -15.08
CA LYS A 99 -7.20 -9.55 -15.61
C LYS A 99 -5.98 -9.68 -14.70
N GLY A 100 -5.99 -9.00 -13.54
CA GLY A 100 -4.96 -9.19 -12.52
C GLY A 100 -5.00 -10.60 -11.93
N ASN A 101 -3.87 -11.08 -11.42
CA ASN A 101 -3.77 -12.39 -10.77
C ASN A 101 -4.17 -12.37 -9.28
N GLY A 102 -4.70 -11.26 -8.79
CA GLY A 102 -5.09 -11.08 -7.38
C GLY A 102 -3.93 -10.94 -6.39
N ALA A 103 -2.68 -10.87 -6.86
CA ALA A 103 -1.50 -10.71 -6.01
C ALA A 103 -0.90 -9.30 -6.14
N LEU A 104 -0.39 -8.78 -5.03
CA LEU A 104 0.40 -7.55 -4.99
C LEU A 104 1.88 -7.91 -4.88
N LEU A 105 2.68 -7.46 -5.84
CA LEU A 105 4.12 -7.36 -5.68
C LEU A 105 4.45 -6.04 -4.98
N TYR A 106 4.93 -6.11 -3.73
CA TYR A 106 5.30 -4.95 -2.95
C TYR A 106 6.82 -4.73 -2.97
N ASP A 107 7.25 -3.53 -3.37
CA ASP A 107 8.65 -3.13 -3.45
C ASP A 107 9.01 -2.23 -2.25
N VAL A 108 9.88 -2.73 -1.38
CA VAL A 108 10.48 -1.91 -0.33
C VAL A 108 11.59 -1.11 -0.97
N ASN A 109 11.39 0.21 -1.06
CA ASN A 109 12.37 1.09 -1.68
C ASN A 109 13.74 0.99 -0.98
N ASN A 110 14.81 1.02 -1.77
CA ASN A 110 16.17 1.02 -1.23
C ASN A 110 16.78 2.41 -1.38
N ARG A 111 16.87 3.15 -0.26
CA ARG A 111 17.33 4.56 -0.24
C ARG A 111 16.54 5.42 -1.24
N GLY A 112 15.22 5.21 -1.29
CA GLY A 112 14.31 5.89 -2.21
C GLY A 112 14.28 5.33 -3.63
N ASN A 113 15.06 4.29 -3.96
CA ASN A 113 15.04 3.68 -5.28
C ASN A 113 13.98 2.58 -5.40
N LEU A 114 13.22 2.60 -6.49
CA LEU A 114 12.39 1.48 -6.94
C LEU A 114 13.30 0.38 -7.48
N THR A 115 13.15 -0.82 -6.93
CA THR A 115 14.07 -1.94 -7.20
C THR A 115 13.41 -3.07 -7.96
N ALA A 116 12.10 -3.26 -7.84
CA ALA A 116 11.40 -4.43 -8.35
C ALA A 116 11.60 -4.64 -9.86
N LEU A 117 11.40 -3.62 -10.69
CA LEU A 117 11.56 -3.75 -12.14
C LEU A 117 12.99 -4.13 -12.56
N ARG A 118 14.00 -3.60 -11.87
CA ARG A 118 15.40 -3.96 -12.15
C ARG A 118 15.73 -5.38 -11.69
N MET A 119 15.25 -5.75 -10.52
CA MET A 119 15.64 -7.00 -9.86
C MET A 119 14.88 -8.22 -10.39
N ILE A 120 13.64 -8.01 -10.85
CA ILE A 120 12.72 -9.09 -11.21
C ILE A 120 12.45 -9.12 -12.71
N ASN A 121 12.48 -7.96 -13.39
CA ASN A 121 12.25 -7.86 -14.84
C ASN A 121 13.50 -7.40 -15.62
N PHE A 122 14.70 -7.40 -15.01
CA PHE A 122 15.96 -6.98 -15.64
C PHE A 122 15.94 -5.58 -16.30
N ALA A 123 15.03 -4.69 -15.87
CA ALA A 123 14.95 -3.34 -16.39
C ALA A 123 16.19 -2.49 -16.02
N SER A 124 16.42 -1.39 -16.72
CA SER A 124 17.50 -0.45 -16.40
C SER A 124 17.35 0.25 -15.03
N GLY A 125 16.18 0.16 -14.40
CA GLY A 125 15.83 0.84 -13.15
C GLY A 125 15.37 2.29 -13.33
N GLY A 126 15.09 2.95 -12.20
CA GLY A 126 14.65 4.34 -12.10
C GLY A 126 13.40 4.52 -11.25
N ASN A 127 13.15 5.74 -10.78
CA ASN A 127 12.06 6.04 -9.82
C ASN A 127 10.79 6.61 -10.48
N ASP A 128 10.78 6.71 -11.81
CA ASP A 128 9.64 7.17 -12.59
C ASP A 128 9.54 6.36 -13.90
N PRO A 129 9.33 5.03 -13.84
CA PRO A 129 9.29 4.18 -15.03
C PRO A 129 8.12 4.58 -15.95
N LYS A 130 8.41 4.92 -17.20
CA LYS A 130 7.44 5.37 -18.21
C LYS A 130 7.43 4.51 -19.46
N THR A 131 8.61 4.12 -19.90
CA THR A 131 8.83 3.57 -21.23
C THR A 131 8.87 2.05 -21.22
N LEU A 132 8.69 1.43 -22.39
CA LEU A 132 8.83 -0.02 -22.54
C LEU A 132 10.19 -0.53 -22.09
N LYS A 133 11.28 0.19 -22.38
CA LYS A 133 12.64 -0.17 -21.92
C LYS A 133 12.74 -0.21 -20.38
N GLN A 134 11.95 0.60 -19.68
CA GLN A 134 11.92 0.60 -18.21
C GLN A 134 11.00 -0.49 -17.64
N ALA A 135 10.22 -1.19 -18.46
CA ALA A 135 9.43 -2.35 -18.03
C ALA A 135 10.30 -3.59 -17.80
N GLY A 136 11.40 -3.72 -18.54
CA GLY A 136 12.22 -4.92 -18.55
C GLY A 136 12.23 -5.61 -19.91
N ASP A 137 12.73 -6.84 -19.94
CA ASP A 137 12.70 -7.75 -21.09
C ASP A 137 11.77 -8.96 -20.87
#